data_AF-A0A521T929-F1
#
_entry.id   AF-A0A521T929-F1
#
_cell.length_a   1.000
_cell.length_b   1.000
_cell.length_c   1.000
_cell.angle_alpha   90.00
_cell.angle_beta   90.00
_cell.angle_gamma   90.00
#
_symmetry.space_group_name_H-M   'P 1'
#
loop_
_entity.id
_entity.type
_entity.pdbx_description
1 polymer ?
#
loop_
_entity_poly.entity_id
_entity_poly.type
_entity_poly.pdbx_seq_one_letter_code
_entity_poly.pdbx_strand_id
1 'polypeptide(L)' 'SYIKEVVIEKKDPKKILSKVKAFRKNYQKVHYCFDNKLGAYEYVKLR' A
#
# COMPACT_ATOMS: atom_id res chain seq x y z
N SER A 1 -10.20 1.10 10.86
CA SER A 1 -9.44 -0.08 10.38
C SER A 1 -10.16 -0.67 9.19
N TYR A 2 -9.53 -0.70 8.01
CA TYR A 2 -10.20 -1.06 6.75
C TYR A 2 -10.77 -2.50 6.76
N ILE A 3 -10.09 -3.42 7.44
CA ILE A 3 -10.50 -4.84 7.52
C ILE A 3 -11.82 -4.97 8.30
N LYS A 4 -11.98 -4.24 9.41
CA LYS A 4 -13.21 -4.21 10.20
C LYS A 4 -14.40 -3.69 9.39
N GLU A 5 -14.21 -2.64 8.61
CA GLU A 5 -15.29 -2.02 7.82
C GLU A 5 -15.86 -2.98 6.76
N VAL A 6 -15.02 -3.84 6.17
CA VAL A 6 -15.46 -4.83 5.18
C VAL A 6 -16.06 -6.06 5.85
N VAL A 7 -15.38 -6.62 6.86
CA VAL A 7 -15.71 -7.94 7.42
C VAL A 7 -16.80 -7.87 8.49
N ILE A 8 -16.74 -6.90 9.39
CA ILE A 8 -17.67 -6.77 10.52
C ILE A 8 -18.85 -5.90 10.13
N GLU A 9 -18.59 -4.73 9.53
CA GLU A 9 -19.63 -3.74 9.18
C GLU A 9 -20.29 -4.02 7.82
N LYS A 10 -19.83 -5.05 7.08
CA LYS A 10 -20.35 -5.48 5.76
C LYS A 10 -20.50 -4.31 4.76
N LYS A 11 -19.65 -3.29 4.87
CA LYS A 11 -19.67 -2.16 3.92
C LYS A 11 -19.20 -2.62 2.55
N ASP A 12 -19.82 -2.07 1.52
CA ASP A 12 -19.48 -2.40 0.13
C ASP A 12 -17.99 -2.10 -0.17
N PRO A 13 -17.21 -3.10 -0.63
CA PRO A 13 -15.79 -2.92 -0.94
C PRO A 13 -15.50 -1.81 -1.96
N LYS A 14 -16.42 -1.54 -2.89
CA LYS A 14 -16.27 -0.48 -3.90
C LYS A 14 -16.24 0.90 -3.27
N LYS A 15 -16.96 1.11 -2.16
CA LYS A 15 -16.96 2.38 -1.41
C LYS A 15 -15.67 2.58 -0.62
N ILE A 16 -15.05 1.49 -0.16
CA ILE A 16 -13.80 1.52 0.63
C ILE A 16 -12.56 1.61 -0.27
N LEU A 17 -12.66 1.16 -1.52
CA LEU A 17 -11.59 1.17 -2.52
C LEU A 17 -10.89 2.53 -2.65
N SER A 18 -11.65 3.63 -2.74
CA SER A 18 -11.09 4.98 -2.89
C SER A 18 -10.22 5.39 -1.70
N LYS A 19 -10.68 5.08 -0.48
CA LYS A 19 -9.95 5.35 0.76
C LYS A 19 -8.67 4.52 0.86
N VAL A 20 -8.74 3.23 0.51
CA VAL A 20 -7.56 2.34 0.51
C VAL A 20 -6.55 2.78 -0.55
N LYS A 21 -7.01 3.18 -1.74
CA LYS A 21 -6.14 3.73 -2.80
C LYS A 21 -5.41 4.99 -2.33
N ALA A 22 -6.11 5.91 -1.67
CA ALA A 22 -5.50 7.11 -1.12
C ALA A 22 -4.47 6.79 -0.03
N PHE A 23 -4.81 5.88 0.89
CA PHE A 23 -3.91 5.44 1.95
C PHE A 23 -2.62 4.82 1.42
N ARG A 24 -2.73 3.90 0.43
CA ARG A 24 -1.57 3.25 -0.20
C ARG A 24 -0.59 4.27 -0.78
N LYS A 25 -1.07 5.36 -1.40
CA LYS A 25 -0.21 6.38 -2.04
C LYS A 25 0.80 7.01 -1.08
N ASN A 26 0.51 7.06 0.21
CA ASN A 26 1.43 7.64 1.19
C ASN A 26 2.63 6.74 1.50
N TYR A 27 2.57 5.46 1.14
CA TYR A 27 3.57 4.45 1.48
C TYR A 27 4.09 3.75 0.21
N GLN A 28 4.64 4.52 -0.73
CA GLN A 28 5.23 3.98 -1.97
C GLN A 28 6.72 3.65 -1.85
N LYS A 29 7.40 4.15 -0.81
CA LYS A 29 8.84 3.95 -0.61
C LYS A 29 9.09 2.85 0.42
N VAL A 30 10.13 2.07 0.19
CA VAL A 30 10.59 1.05 1.14
C VAL A 30 11.40 1.74 2.23
N HIS A 31 11.00 1.53 3.47
CA HIS A 31 11.79 1.97 4.62
C HIS A 31 12.72 0.83 5.06
N TYR A 32 13.89 1.17 5.61
CA TYR A 32 14.88 0.21 6.13
C TYR A 32 15.58 -0.66 5.07
N CYS A 33 15.89 -0.09 3.91
CA CYS A 33 16.69 -0.74 2.86
C CYS A 33 17.98 0.05 2.56
N PHE A 34 18.99 -0.64 2.00
CA PHE A 34 20.31 -0.06 1.70
C PHE A 34 20.24 1.10 0.69
N ASP A 35 19.30 1.06 -0.24
CA ASP A 35 18.99 2.17 -1.15
C ASP A 35 17.48 2.45 -1.13
N ASN A 36 17.11 3.68 -0.78
CA ASN A 36 15.72 4.16 -0.65
C ASN A 36 15.26 4.95 -1.90
N LYS A 37 16.07 4.95 -2.97
CA LYS A 37 15.69 5.58 -4.25
C LYS A 37 14.83 4.66 -5.11
N LEU A 38 14.89 3.35 -4.86
CA LEU A 38 14.23 2.33 -5.66
C LEU A 38 12.85 1.97 -5.09
N GLY A 39 11.88 1.82 -5.98
CA GLY A 39 10.55 1.34 -5.61
C GLY A 39 10.60 -0.10 -5.09
N ALA A 40 9.57 -0.50 -4.34
CA ALA A 40 9.51 -1.80 -3.66
C ALA A 40 9.64 -3.06 -4.54
N TYR A 41 9.62 -2.90 -5.87
CA TYR A 41 9.71 -3.99 -6.85
C TYR A 41 10.75 -3.72 -7.95
N GLU A 42 11.61 -2.70 -7.79
CA GLU A 42 12.66 -2.44 -8.76
C GLU A 42 13.84 -3.38 -8.48
N TYR A 43 14.13 -4.26 -9.46
CA TYR A 43 15.29 -5.13 -9.41
C TYR A 43 16.56 -4.32 -9.69
N VAL A 44 17.46 -4.28 -8.71
CA VAL A 44 18.79 -3.70 -8.89
C VAL A 44 19.67 -4.74 -9.56
N LYS A 45 20.05 -4.51 -10.82
CA LYS A 45 21.15 -5.27 -11.43
C LYS A 45 22.45 -4.79 -10.77
N LEU A 46 22.90 -5.53 -9.76
CA LEU A 46 24.25 -5.41 -9.24
C LEU A 46 25.23 -5.77 -10.37
N ARG A 47 26.05 -4.82 -10.81
CA ARG A 47 27.10 -5.01 -11.81
C ARG A 47 28.42 -5.30 -11.13
#